data_AF-A0A7S1DG29-F1
#
_entry.id   AF-A0A7S1DG29-F1
#
_cell.length_a   1.000
_cell.length_b   1.000
_cell.length_c   1.000
_cell.angle_alpha   90.00
_cell.angle_beta   90.00
_cell.angle_gamma   90.00
#
_symmetry.space_group_name_H-M   'P 1'
#
loop_
_entity.id
_entity.type
_entity.pdbx_description
1 polymer ?
#
loop_
_entity_poly.entity_id
_entity_poly.type
_entity_poly.pdbx_seq_one_letter_code
_entity_poly.pdbx_strand_id
1 'polypeptide(L)'
;NTTRAFSDLFGTYGYAFARVDSRPEIDRATGQVVVSFSAEPQRRVYVRKVIISGNSRTRDEVIRREFRQFEAAWYDGQKIKASRDRVERLGYFKDKEVTIDTQEVPGAQDQVDV
;
A
#
# COMPACT_ATOMS: atom_id res chain seq x y z
N ASN A 1 -8.99 -8.21 9.14
CA ASN A 1 -10.18 -7.44 8.73
C ASN A 1 -10.38 -7.64 7.23
N THR A 2 -11.55 -8.15 6.81
CA THR A 2 -11.86 -8.52 5.42
C THR A 2 -11.80 -7.34 4.46
N THR A 3 -12.28 -6.15 4.88
CA THR A 3 -12.19 -4.91 4.09
C THR A 3 -10.76 -4.62 3.66
N ARG A 4 -9.82 -4.75 4.60
CA ARG A 4 -8.39 -4.57 4.33
C ARG A 4 -7.85 -5.61 3.33
N ALA A 5 -8.31 -6.85 3.39
CA ALA A 5 -7.86 -7.89 2.46
C ALA A 5 -8.28 -7.57 1.01
N PHE A 6 -9.49 -7.02 0.81
CA PHE A 6 -9.90 -6.51 -0.50
C PHE A 6 -9.06 -5.31 -0.94
N SER A 7 -8.86 -4.31 -0.07
CA SER A 7 -8.00 -3.16 -0.38
C SER A 7 -6.56 -3.57 -0.73
N ASP A 8 -5.97 -4.51 0.02
CA ASP A 8 -4.62 -5.04 -0.24
C ASP A 8 -4.56 -5.79 -1.59
N LEU A 9 -5.63 -6.53 -1.93
CA LEU A 9 -5.75 -7.22 -3.22
C LEU A 9 -5.80 -6.22 -4.38
N PHE A 10 -6.63 -5.18 -4.28
CA PHE A 10 -6.67 -4.09 -5.27
C PHE A 10 -5.31 -3.42 -5.43
N GLY A 11 -4.62 -3.13 -4.32
CA GLY A 11 -3.28 -2.56 -4.33
C GLY A 11 -2.24 -3.42 -5.05
N THR A 12 -2.40 -4.75 -5.06
CA THR A 12 -1.51 -5.66 -5.83
C THR A 12 -1.64 -5.47 -7.34
N TYR A 13 -2.79 -4.97 -7.80
CA TYR A 13 -3.06 -4.69 -9.22
C TYR A 13 -2.87 -3.21 -9.61
N GLY A 14 -2.38 -2.35 -8.70
CA GLY A 14 -2.12 -0.94 -8.97
C GLY A 14 -3.23 0.03 -8.60
N TYR A 15 -4.25 -0.45 -7.88
CA TYR A 15 -5.33 0.38 -7.36
C TYR A 15 -5.03 0.81 -5.92
N ALA A 16 -4.08 1.75 -5.77
CA ALA A 16 -3.59 2.20 -4.46
C ALA A 16 -4.68 2.86 -3.59
N PHE A 17 -5.70 3.44 -4.23
CA PHE A 17 -6.77 4.21 -3.57
C PHE A 17 -8.14 3.53 -3.65
N ALA A 18 -8.15 2.20 -3.81
CA ALA A 18 -9.40 1.45 -3.82
C ALA A 18 -10.18 1.61 -2.51
N ARG A 19 -11.47 1.89 -2.63
CA ARG A 19 -12.38 2.04 -1.48
C ARG A 19 -13.17 0.75 -1.32
N VAL A 20 -13.22 0.23 -0.10
CA VAL A 20 -14.00 -0.96 0.23
C VAL A 20 -14.83 -0.65 1.47
N ASP A 21 -16.14 -0.77 1.33
CA ASP A 21 -17.11 -0.52 2.40
C ASP A 21 -17.80 -1.83 2.79
N SER A 22 -18.10 -1.98 4.07
CA SER A 22 -18.84 -3.12 4.62
C SER A 22 -20.13 -2.62 5.22
N ARG A 23 -21.26 -3.17 4.78
CA ARG A 23 -22.61 -2.83 5.23
C ARG A 23 -23.24 -4.07 5.87
N PRO A 24 -23.27 -4.16 7.20
CA PRO A 24 -24.01 -5.22 7.89
C PRO A 24 -25.51 -4.89 7.89
N GLU A 25 -26.31 -5.85 7.47
CA GLU A 25 -27.76 -5.86 7.50
C GLU A 25 -28.22 -6.92 8.50
N ILE A 26 -28.89 -6.48 9.56
CA ILE A 26 -29.30 -7.35 10.67
C ILE A 26 -30.74 -7.78 10.45
N ASP A 27 -30.95 -9.08 10.25
CA ASP A 27 -32.28 -9.69 10.28
C ASP A 27 -32.61 -10.15 11.70
N ARG A 28 -33.49 -9.39 12.37
CA ARG A 28 -33.92 -9.68 13.74
C ARG A 28 -34.92 -10.83 13.84
N ALA A 29 -35.60 -11.19 12.74
CA ALA A 29 -36.57 -12.29 12.74
C ALA A 29 -35.87 -13.65 12.70
N THR A 30 -34.79 -13.76 11.93
CA THR A 30 -33.96 -14.98 11.84
C THR A 30 -32.77 -14.98 12.79
N GLY A 31 -32.42 -13.82 13.36
CA GLY A 31 -31.23 -13.66 14.20
C GLY A 31 -29.92 -13.69 13.41
N GLN A 32 -29.98 -13.44 12.09
CA GLN A 32 -28.83 -13.49 11.19
C GLN A 32 -28.35 -12.08 10.81
N VAL A 33 -27.08 -11.98 10.39
CA VAL A 33 -26.51 -10.75 9.84
C VAL A 33 -25.94 -11.05 8.46
N VAL A 34 -26.46 -10.37 7.45
CA VAL A 34 -25.91 -10.36 6.10
C VAL A 34 -24.87 -9.24 6.04
N VAL A 35 -23.66 -9.53 5.58
CA VAL A 35 -22.62 -8.50 5.44
C VAL A 35 -22.33 -8.29 3.96
N SER A 36 -22.77 -7.16 3.44
CA SER A 36 -22.57 -6.77 2.05
C SER A 36 -21.30 -5.94 1.92
N PHE A 37 -20.37 -6.35 1.05
CA PHE A 37 -19.17 -5.59 0.74
C PHE A 37 -19.33 -4.88 -0.60
N SER A 38 -19.11 -3.57 -0.63
CA SER A 38 -19.06 -2.78 -1.85
C SER A 38 -17.64 -2.30 -2.09
N ALA A 39 -17.12 -2.49 -3.29
CA ALA A 39 -15.75 -2.15 -3.62
C ALA A 39 -15.66 -1.29 -4.88
N GLU A 40 -14.89 -0.23 -4.79
CA GLU A 40 -14.60 0.69 -5.89
C GLU A 40 -13.08 0.72 -6.10
N PRO A 41 -12.54 0.14 -7.20
CA PRO A 41 -11.10 0.09 -7.44
C PRO A 41 -10.47 1.47 -7.67
N GLN A 42 -11.27 2.47 -8.07
CA GLN A 42 -10.77 3.78 -8.51
C GLN A 42 -9.78 3.63 -9.68
N ARG A 43 -8.94 4.64 -9.92
CA ARG A 43 -7.96 4.64 -11.00
C ARG A 43 -6.72 3.83 -10.64
N ARG A 44 -6.13 3.19 -11.65
CA ARG A 44 -4.83 2.53 -11.52
C ARG A 44 -3.72 3.58 -11.57
N VAL A 45 -2.70 3.40 -10.73
CA VAL A 45 -1.56 4.33 -10.63
C VAL A 45 -0.23 3.60 -10.80
N TYR A 46 0.78 4.32 -11.28
CA TYR A 46 2.16 3.86 -11.33
C TYR A 46 3.04 4.68 -10.39
N VAL A 47 4.13 4.06 -9.94
CA VAL A 47 5.09 4.70 -9.04
C VAL A 47 6.03 5.55 -9.87
N ARG A 48 6.02 6.86 -9.65
CA ARG A 48 6.89 7.81 -10.34
C ARG A 48 8.29 7.80 -9.74
N LYS A 49 8.39 7.96 -8.42
CA LYS A 49 9.66 7.96 -7.67
C LYS A 49 9.52 7.22 -6.35
N VAL A 50 10.63 6.62 -5.91
CA VAL A 50 10.81 6.13 -4.55
C VAL A 50 11.72 7.11 -3.80
N ILE A 51 11.14 7.81 -2.83
CA ILE A 51 11.78 8.87 -2.05
C ILE A 51 12.23 8.28 -0.71
N ILE A 52 13.54 8.08 -0.57
CA ILE A 52 14.13 7.63 0.69
C ILE A 52 14.58 8.87 1.46
N SER A 53 14.16 8.95 2.72
CA SER A 53 14.50 10.06 3.61
C SER A 53 14.78 9.55 5.02
N GLY A 54 15.44 10.38 5.85
CA GLY A 54 15.79 10.02 7.24
C GLY A 54 17.01 9.10 7.39
N ASN A 55 17.63 8.65 6.30
CA ASN A 55 18.80 7.78 6.30
C ASN A 55 20.13 8.56 6.44
N SER A 56 20.40 9.11 7.63
CA SER A 56 21.64 9.88 7.89
C SER A 56 22.89 9.02 8.05
N ARG A 57 22.76 7.79 8.56
CA ARG A 57 23.88 6.86 8.79
C ARG A 57 24.06 5.81 7.69
N THR A 58 23.00 5.53 6.94
CA THR A 58 22.95 4.46 5.93
C THR A 58 22.84 5.07 4.55
N ARG A 59 23.72 4.66 3.62
CA ARG A 59 23.69 5.14 2.23
C ARG A 59 22.36 4.77 1.57
N ASP A 60 21.86 5.67 0.72
CA ASP A 60 20.61 5.48 -0.04
C ASP A 60 20.61 4.16 -0.83
N GLU A 61 21.72 3.84 -1.50
CA GLU A 61 21.87 2.61 -2.30
C GLU A 61 21.64 1.31 -1.52
N VAL A 62 21.96 1.31 -0.23
CA VAL A 62 21.81 0.14 0.66
C VAL A 62 20.35 -0.11 0.96
N ILE A 63 19.54 0.94 1.04
CA ILE A 63 18.09 0.85 1.24
C ILE A 63 17.42 0.56 -0.11
N ARG A 64 17.80 1.30 -1.16
CA ARG A 64 17.21 1.22 -2.50
C ARG A 64 17.32 -0.17 -3.12
N ARG A 65 18.41 -0.90 -2.88
CA ARG A 65 18.57 -2.28 -3.40
C ARG A 65 17.59 -3.30 -2.79
N GLU A 66 17.02 -3.00 -1.62
CA GLU A 66 16.04 -3.88 -0.97
C GLU A 66 14.63 -3.68 -1.52
N PHE A 67 14.39 -2.56 -2.21
CA PHE A 67 13.08 -2.26 -2.80
C PHE A 67 12.74 -3.21 -3.95
N ARG A 68 11.49 -3.65 -3.94
CA ARG A 68 10.89 -4.52 -4.97
C ARG A 68 9.88 -3.79 -5.83
N GLN A 69 9.31 -2.71 -5.32
CA GLN A 69 8.60 -1.76 -6.16
C GLN A 69 9.63 -0.99 -6.98
N PHE A 70 9.47 -0.98 -8.30
CA PHE A 70 10.29 -0.18 -9.20
C PHE A 70 9.59 1.13 -9.54
N GLU A 71 10.39 2.16 -9.78
CA GLU A 71 9.96 3.40 -10.42
C GLU A 71 9.52 3.12 -11.86
N ALA A 72 8.62 3.95 -12.39
CA ALA A 72 7.95 3.79 -13.68
C ALA A 72 7.19 2.46 -13.88
N ALA A 73 6.96 1.69 -12.81
CA ALA A 73 6.14 0.48 -12.83
C ALA A 73 4.80 0.72 -12.13
N TRP A 74 3.80 -0.09 -12.48
CA TRP A 74 2.52 -0.10 -11.78
C TRP A 74 2.72 -0.27 -10.27
N TYR A 75 1.89 0.43 -9.49
CA TYR A 75 1.86 0.27 -8.05
C TYR A 75 1.54 -1.19 -7.69
N ASP A 76 2.25 -1.72 -6.70
CA ASP A 76 2.05 -3.07 -6.20
C ASP A 76 2.25 -3.07 -4.68
N GLY A 77 1.13 -3.05 -3.96
CA GLY A 77 1.12 -3.01 -2.51
C GLY A 77 1.85 -4.19 -1.85
N GLN A 78 1.88 -5.37 -2.50
CA GLN A 78 2.64 -6.51 -1.99
C GLN A 78 4.14 -6.28 -2.11
N LYS A 79 4.61 -5.74 -3.24
CA LYS A 79 6.03 -5.39 -3.41
C LYS A 79 6.46 -4.29 -2.46
N ILE A 80 5.62 -3.28 -2.23
CA ILE A 80 5.90 -2.21 -1.27
C ILE A 80 6.03 -2.79 0.14
N LYS A 81 5.08 -3.63 0.56
CA LYS A 81 5.14 -4.32 1.85
C LYS A 81 6.41 -5.17 2.00
N ALA A 82 6.75 -5.95 0.97
CA ALA A 82 7.97 -6.76 0.95
C ALA A 82 9.25 -5.91 1.00
N SER A 83 9.22 -4.70 0.43
CA SER A 83 10.34 -3.74 0.48
C SER A 83 10.56 -3.29 1.92
N ARG A 84 9.51 -2.88 2.64
CA ARG A 84 9.59 -2.52 4.07
C ARG A 84 10.18 -3.68 4.89
N ASP A 85 9.61 -4.88 4.75
CA ASP A 85 10.00 -6.05 5.54
C ASP A 85 11.47 -6.46 5.30
N ARG A 86 12.05 -6.10 4.15
CA ARG A 86 13.49 -6.32 3.84
C ARG A 86 14.37 -5.24 4.44
N VAL A 87 13.96 -3.98 4.33
CA VAL A 87 14.68 -2.84 4.94
C VAL A 87 14.73 -3.01 6.46
N GLU A 88 13.63 -3.39 7.10
CA GLU A 88 13.58 -3.68 8.55
C GLU A 88 14.54 -4.81 8.94
N ARG A 89 14.64 -5.86 8.10
CA ARG A 89 15.51 -7.02 8.36
C ARG A 89 17.00 -6.71 8.30
N LEU A 90 17.40 -5.57 7.73
CA LEU A 90 18.81 -5.14 7.74
C LEU A 90 19.31 -4.85 9.16
N GLY A 91 18.42 -4.57 10.11
CA GLY A 91 18.78 -4.27 11.50
C GLY A 91 19.50 -2.92 11.69
N TYR A 92 19.52 -2.07 10.65
CA TYR A 92 20.11 -0.72 10.72
C TYR A 92 19.17 0.32 11.34
N PHE A 93 17.87 0.03 11.38
CA PHE A 93 16.81 0.89 11.88
C PHE A 93 16.18 0.22 13.10
N LYS A 94 15.67 0.99 14.06
CA LYS A 94 14.97 0.37 15.19
C LYS A 94 13.64 -0.21 14.71
N ASP A 95 13.14 -1.19 15.46
CA ASP A 95 11.85 -1.81 15.17
C ASP A 95 10.77 -0.74 15.00
N LYS A 96 10.04 -0.81 13.87
CA LYS A 96 8.93 0.08 13.51
C LYS A 96 9.31 1.53 13.14
N GLU A 97 10.59 1.84 12.90
CA GLU A 97 10.98 3.16 12.37
C GLU A 97 10.80 3.28 10.84
N VAL A 98 10.62 2.16 10.12
CA VAL A 98 10.47 2.18 8.66
C VAL A 98 9.00 2.38 8.28
N THR A 99 8.66 3.59 7.88
CA THR A 99 7.34 3.93 7.31
C THR A 99 7.42 4.00 5.79
N ILE A 100 6.37 3.57 5.10
CA ILE A 100 6.20 3.81 3.67
C ILE A 100 4.84 4.44 3.47
N ASP A 101 4.84 5.63 2.87
CA ASP A 101 3.66 6.42 2.57
C ASP A 101 3.47 6.47 1.05
N THR A 102 2.22 6.56 0.60
CA THR A 102 1.93 6.73 -0.83
C THR A 102 1.28 8.10 -1.01
N GLN A 103 1.93 8.97 -1.77
CA GLN A 103 1.46 10.34 -2.00
C GLN A 103 1.06 10.53 -3.46
N GLU A 104 -0.10 11.15 -3.67
CA GLU A 104 -0.52 11.56 -5.01
C GLU A 104 0.37 12.68 -5.55
N VAL A 105 0.68 12.63 -6.84
CA VAL A 105 1.47 13.66 -7.50
C VAL A 105 0.57 14.83 -7.93
N PRO A 106 0.82 16.07 -7.47
CA PRO A 106 0.06 17.23 -7.93
C PRO A 106 0.14 17.39 -9.44
N GLY A 107 -1.01 17.53 -10.09
CA GLY A 107 -1.10 17.68 -11.55
C GLY A 107 -1.02 16.38 -12.37
N ALA A 108 -0.83 15.22 -11.74
CA ALA A 108 -0.86 13.92 -12.40
C ALA A 108 -1.77 12.95 -11.65
N GLN A 109 -2.87 12.54 -12.27
CA GLN A 109 -3.86 11.69 -11.61
C GLN A 109 -3.41 10.22 -11.54
N ASP A 110 -2.60 9.75 -12.46
CA ASP A 110 -2.16 8.36 -12.58
C ASP A 110 -0.80 8.06 -11.92
N GLN A 111 -0.25 9.02 -11.17
CA GLN A 111 1.08 8.95 -10.59
C GLN A 111 1.06 9.05 -9.07
N VAL A 112 1.90 8.24 -8.44
CA VAL A 112 2.19 8.33 -7.01
C VAL A 112 3.69 8.34 -6.76
N ASP A 113 4.10 9.05 -5.71
CA ASP A 113 5.41 8.88 -5.10
C ASP A 113 5.27 7.99 -3.86
N VAL A 114 6.30 7.16 -3.64
CA VAL A 114 6.38 6.19 -2.54
C VAL A 114 7.61 6.47 -1.68
#